data_AF-A0A168K1C1-F1
#
_entry.id   AF-A0A168K1C1-F1
#
_cell.length_a   1.000
_cell.length_b   1.000
_cell.length_c   1.000
_cell.angle_alpha   90.00
_cell.angle_beta   90.00
_cell.angle_gamma   90.00
#
_symmetry.space_group_name_H-M   'P 1'
#
loop_
_entity.id
_entity.type
_entity.pdbx_description
1 polymer ?
#
loop_
_entity_poly.entity_id
_entity_poly.type
_entity_poly.pdbx_seq_one_letter_code
_entity_poly.pdbx_strand_id
1 'polypeptide(L)'
;MAHPGHRQSKYRDRGRVRHAPTPVATPAAAPVAPSSAPAAAPAPAPAPAPVEGGARCAERYNGGPTSELTLSLELLDFTDGLSTALTVEEVTQVASRTMLLRLGVTFTGMVLFEDDGDVSAGGRSADGPSGPAEGRNTADGPGVRTRVLAWPRPPIVDRVWAGPGGYGPAAAVQVMRTGQARFDESKERYLADFPDRAEIFTALGIDACVSLPIVVDGRALGVLLLAWPEPKPFSAGCRSFLLAIAAAYGRAVERARSYERQMCMVETLQRAILPQQLPVVDGVQLAARYLPTGRDVGIGGDWYDATVLPDGTLALAVGDVGGHGLRATALMAELSHSARAYALHGLSPAAITTQLSANLAGSGGEILATAVIGHLNPADGRFSWSCAGHPPPLHLAAPGGQPRYLAEVHGPMLGVLPDHQYGQSGIRLTGHGLLLYTDGLVERRGESISRRLDALAAATAARLPAARGPAPTTPHAARPVRPTLPATPAGELAAVLRDGLASPLPGPSVLDDLCDALLTEIAGPTEREDDVCMLGVALT
;
A
#
# COMPACT_ATOMS: atom_id res chain seq x y z
N MET A 1 -27.65 2.37 -57.77
CA MET A 1 -27.69 1.06 -57.07
C MET A 1 -28.17 1.29 -55.65
N ALA A 2 -29.06 0.42 -55.19
CA ALA A 2 -30.05 0.68 -54.15
C ALA A 2 -29.55 0.44 -52.71
N HIS A 3 -29.71 1.46 -51.86
CA HIS A 3 -30.38 1.45 -50.53
C HIS A 3 -29.81 0.61 -49.34
N PRO A 4 -30.25 0.85 -48.07
CA PRO A 4 -29.74 1.87 -47.15
C PRO A 4 -29.51 1.35 -45.70
N GLY A 5 -29.17 2.25 -44.77
CA GLY A 5 -28.79 1.92 -43.38
C GLY A 5 -29.91 1.61 -42.39
N HIS A 6 -29.53 1.49 -41.11
CA HIS A 6 -30.47 1.55 -39.98
C HIS A 6 -29.82 2.08 -38.69
N ARG A 7 -30.47 3.11 -38.14
CA ARG A 7 -30.40 3.59 -36.76
C ARG A 7 -31.36 2.78 -35.87
N GLN A 8 -31.05 2.78 -34.56
CA GLN A 8 -31.92 2.76 -33.37
C GLN A 8 -32.32 1.44 -32.66
N SER A 9 -32.18 1.56 -31.32
CA SER A 9 -33.09 1.11 -30.24
C SER A 9 -33.12 -0.35 -29.80
N LYS A 10 -32.78 -0.60 -28.52
CA LYS A 10 -33.29 -1.74 -27.75
C LYS A 10 -33.58 -1.35 -26.29
N TYR A 11 -34.78 -0.81 -26.06
CA TYR A 11 -35.54 -0.96 -24.82
C TYR A 11 -37.01 -1.23 -25.21
N ARG A 12 -37.44 -2.50 -25.11
CA ARG A 12 -38.76 -2.95 -24.59
C ARG A 12 -39.09 -4.39 -24.98
N ASP A 13 -39.29 -5.19 -23.93
CA ASP A 13 -40.50 -5.96 -23.62
C ASP A 13 -40.90 -7.14 -24.52
N ARG A 14 -40.96 -8.34 -23.90
CA ARG A 14 -41.96 -9.39 -24.16
C ARG A 14 -41.93 -10.47 -23.07
N GLY A 15 -43.03 -10.57 -22.33
CA GLY A 15 -43.90 -11.75 -22.40
C GLY A 15 -43.64 -12.94 -21.48
N ARG A 16 -44.36 -12.94 -20.35
CA ARG A 16 -44.85 -14.08 -19.54
C ARG A 16 -44.93 -15.45 -20.25
N VAL A 17 -44.39 -16.49 -19.60
CA VAL A 17 -45.00 -17.84 -19.58
C VAL A 17 -44.97 -18.37 -18.14
N ARG A 18 -46.10 -18.91 -17.68
CA ARG A 18 -46.36 -19.47 -16.34
C ARG A 18 -45.84 -20.90 -16.24
N HIS A 19 -45.20 -21.28 -15.13
CA HIS A 19 -45.25 -22.65 -14.59
C HIS A 19 -45.21 -22.63 -13.04
N ALA A 20 -45.87 -23.63 -12.46
CA ALA A 20 -46.37 -23.74 -11.08
C ALA A 20 -45.30 -24.10 -10.02
N PRO A 21 -45.58 -23.94 -8.70
CA PRO A 21 -44.59 -24.08 -7.64
C PRO A 21 -44.52 -25.50 -7.05
N THR A 22 -43.34 -25.91 -6.58
CA THR A 22 -43.09 -27.08 -5.73
C THR A 22 -42.71 -26.61 -4.32
N PRO A 23 -43.05 -27.34 -3.24
CA PRO A 23 -43.07 -26.81 -1.88
C PRO A 23 -41.72 -26.91 -1.17
N VAL A 24 -41.39 -25.87 -0.38
CA VAL A 24 -40.26 -25.84 0.55
C VAL A 24 -40.75 -26.24 1.94
N ALA A 25 -40.07 -27.19 2.56
CA ALA A 25 -40.33 -27.69 3.90
C ALA A 25 -39.66 -26.81 4.98
N THR A 26 -40.41 -26.56 6.05
CA THR A 26 -39.99 -25.92 7.31
C THR A 26 -39.26 -26.93 8.21
N PRO A 27 -38.32 -26.47 9.06
CA PRO A 27 -38.47 -26.72 10.50
C PRO A 27 -38.11 -25.47 11.32
N ALA A 28 -39.01 -24.99 12.17
CA ALA A 28 -39.15 -25.31 13.61
C ALA A 28 -38.23 -24.45 14.50
N ALA A 29 -38.87 -23.59 15.29
CA ALA A 29 -38.28 -22.66 16.24
C ALA A 29 -38.31 -23.21 17.67
N ALA A 30 -37.32 -22.84 18.49
CA ALA A 30 -37.40 -22.52 19.94
C ALA A 30 -35.99 -22.24 20.50
N PRO A 31 -35.82 -21.63 21.70
CA PRO A 31 -36.41 -20.39 22.22
C PRO A 31 -35.32 -19.40 22.75
N VAL A 32 -35.75 -18.24 23.25
CA VAL A 32 -34.93 -17.08 23.67
C VAL A 32 -34.84 -16.91 25.20
N ALA A 33 -33.72 -16.30 25.64
CA ALA A 33 -33.45 -15.49 26.86
C ALA A 33 -32.66 -16.15 28.02
N PRO A 34 -31.91 -15.40 28.88
CA PRO A 34 -31.72 -13.93 28.95
C PRO A 34 -30.26 -13.41 29.05
N SER A 35 -30.15 -12.09 29.04
CA SER A 35 -28.95 -11.23 29.10
C SER A 35 -28.53 -10.86 30.55
N SER A 36 -27.22 -10.80 30.86
CA SER A 36 -26.47 -9.55 31.20
C SER A 36 -25.22 -9.70 32.12
N ALA A 37 -24.14 -9.01 31.70
CA ALA A 37 -22.97 -8.43 32.44
C ALA A 37 -21.77 -9.30 32.91
N PRO A 38 -20.56 -8.71 33.15
CA PRO A 38 -19.69 -7.95 32.24
C PRO A 38 -18.31 -8.63 32.05
N ALA A 39 -17.60 -8.26 30.98
CA ALA A 39 -16.36 -8.92 30.53
C ALA A 39 -15.14 -8.66 31.44
N ALA A 40 -14.53 -9.76 31.92
CA ALA A 40 -13.16 -9.78 32.44
C ALA A 40 -12.18 -10.01 31.28
N ALA A 41 -11.07 -9.27 31.26
CA ALA A 41 -10.02 -9.38 30.26
C ALA A 41 -9.44 -10.82 30.21
N PRO A 42 -9.26 -11.42 29.02
CA PRO A 42 -8.71 -12.77 28.93
C PRO A 42 -7.22 -12.74 29.27
N ALA A 43 -6.81 -13.63 30.20
CA ALA A 43 -5.41 -13.91 30.48
C ALA A 43 -4.68 -14.39 29.21
N PRO A 44 -3.37 -14.10 29.06
CA PRO A 44 -2.60 -14.55 27.90
C PRO A 44 -2.66 -16.08 27.78
N ALA A 45 -2.98 -16.57 26.59
CA ALA A 45 -3.09 -17.99 26.30
C ALA A 45 -1.76 -18.71 26.64
N PRO A 46 -1.80 -19.88 27.29
CA PRO A 46 -0.59 -20.67 27.51
C PRO A 46 -0.01 -21.07 26.16
N ALA A 47 1.33 -21.07 26.08
CA ALA A 47 2.07 -21.50 24.89
C ALA A 47 1.53 -22.86 24.39
N PRO A 48 1.39 -23.05 23.06
CA PRO A 48 0.87 -24.30 22.53
C PRO A 48 1.77 -25.45 22.97
N ALA A 49 1.17 -26.50 23.53
CA ALA A 49 1.84 -27.76 23.82
C ALA A 49 2.52 -28.27 22.54
N PRO A 50 3.71 -28.91 22.64
CA PRO A 50 4.38 -29.46 21.47
C PRO A 50 3.41 -30.41 20.76
N VAL A 51 3.12 -30.09 19.50
CA VAL A 51 2.23 -30.88 18.67
C VAL A 51 2.86 -32.27 18.53
N GLU A 52 2.15 -33.32 18.95
CA GLU A 52 2.50 -34.74 18.75
C GLU A 52 2.49 -35.17 17.26
N GLY A 53 2.88 -34.26 16.35
CA GLY A 53 3.06 -34.50 14.92
C GLY A 53 4.52 -34.73 14.51
N GLY A 54 5.49 -34.41 15.38
CA GLY A 54 6.92 -34.55 15.09
C GLY A 54 7.41 -35.98 14.86
N ALA A 55 6.68 -36.98 15.39
CA ALA A 55 7.04 -38.38 15.25
C ALA A 55 6.82 -38.96 13.83
N ARG A 56 6.07 -38.28 12.95
CA ARG A 56 5.76 -38.81 11.61
C ARG A 56 6.84 -38.57 10.55
N CYS A 57 7.91 -37.83 10.86
CA CYS A 57 9.05 -37.64 9.95
C CYS A 57 10.33 -38.34 10.38
N ALA A 58 10.54 -38.61 11.68
CA ALA A 58 11.72 -39.36 12.15
C ALA A 58 11.73 -40.79 11.58
N GLU A 59 10.57 -41.44 11.45
CA GLU A 59 10.45 -42.76 10.82
C GLU A 59 10.49 -42.73 9.27
N ARG A 60 10.30 -41.57 8.62
CA ARG A 60 10.34 -41.44 7.15
C ARG A 60 11.72 -41.10 6.59
N TYR A 61 12.65 -40.66 7.44
CA TYR A 61 14.00 -40.24 7.03
C TYR A 61 15.12 -41.15 7.57
N ASN A 62 14.77 -42.28 8.18
CA ASN A 62 15.70 -43.33 8.56
C ASN A 62 15.79 -44.40 7.47
N GLY A 63 16.64 -44.16 6.45
CA GLY A 63 17.30 -45.23 5.69
C GLY A 63 16.47 -46.11 4.73
N GLY A 64 15.18 -45.86 4.53
CA GLY A 64 14.42 -46.46 3.43
C GLY A 64 14.55 -45.64 2.13
N PRO A 65 14.35 -46.22 0.93
CA PRO A 65 14.29 -45.47 -0.31
C PRO A 65 13.08 -44.53 -0.25
N THR A 66 13.27 -43.31 0.26
CA THR A 66 12.35 -42.20 0.07
C THR A 66 12.18 -42.06 -1.43
N SER A 67 11.00 -42.43 -1.95
CA SER A 67 10.76 -42.38 -3.38
C SER A 67 10.96 -40.95 -3.85
N GLU A 68 11.68 -40.76 -4.96
CA GLU A 68 11.90 -39.44 -5.57
C GLU A 68 10.58 -38.67 -5.75
N LEU A 69 9.47 -39.40 -5.87
CA LEU A 69 8.10 -38.87 -5.91
C LEU A 69 7.72 -38.09 -4.66
N THR A 70 8.06 -38.55 -3.45
CA THR A 70 7.74 -37.82 -2.21
C THR A 70 8.48 -36.49 -2.14
N LEU A 71 9.79 -36.47 -2.46
CA LEU A 71 10.56 -35.21 -2.50
C LEU A 71 10.06 -34.28 -3.60
N SER A 72 9.63 -34.82 -4.74
CA SER A 72 9.06 -34.03 -5.84
C SER A 72 7.73 -33.38 -5.46
N LEU A 73 6.84 -34.10 -4.77
CA LEU A 73 5.56 -33.57 -4.29
C LEU A 73 5.75 -32.46 -3.24
N GLU A 74 6.69 -32.64 -2.30
CA GLU A 74 6.98 -31.60 -1.31
C GLU A 74 7.56 -30.33 -1.95
N LEU A 75 8.38 -30.49 -2.99
CA LEU A 75 8.90 -29.34 -3.75
C LEU A 75 7.78 -28.62 -4.51
N LEU A 76 6.83 -29.37 -5.09
CA LEU A 76 5.69 -28.79 -5.80
C LEU A 76 4.82 -27.95 -4.85
N ASP A 77 4.41 -28.52 -3.72
CA ASP A 77 3.63 -27.83 -2.69
C ASP A 77 4.35 -26.57 -2.17
N PHE A 78 5.68 -26.65 -1.99
CA PHE A 78 6.50 -25.51 -1.60
C PHE A 78 6.46 -24.40 -2.66
N THR A 79 6.67 -24.74 -3.94
CA THR A 79 6.64 -23.76 -5.03
C THR A 79 5.27 -23.13 -5.24
N ASP A 80 4.20 -23.90 -5.06
CA ASP A 80 2.82 -23.41 -5.15
C ASP A 80 2.53 -22.37 -4.07
N GLY A 81 2.89 -22.67 -2.81
CA GLY A 81 2.78 -21.73 -1.71
C GLY A 81 3.56 -20.44 -1.96
N LEU A 82 4.78 -20.54 -2.49
CA LEU A 82 5.59 -19.37 -2.82
C LEU A 82 5.01 -18.51 -3.95
N SER A 83 4.28 -19.11 -4.90
CA SER A 83 3.78 -18.41 -6.10
C SER A 83 2.78 -17.29 -5.79
N THR A 84 2.08 -17.36 -4.66
CA THR A 84 1.05 -16.40 -4.27
C THR A 84 1.59 -15.22 -3.47
N ALA A 85 2.78 -15.33 -2.89
CA ALA A 85 3.40 -14.26 -2.11
C ALA A 85 3.94 -13.14 -3.02
N LEU A 86 3.69 -11.89 -2.65
CA LEU A 86 4.08 -10.70 -3.41
C LEU A 86 5.23 -9.93 -2.74
N THR A 87 5.35 -10.03 -1.42
CA THR A 87 6.41 -9.35 -0.65
C THR A 87 7.47 -10.31 -0.13
N VAL A 88 8.67 -9.81 0.17
CA VAL A 88 9.76 -10.62 0.74
C VAL A 88 9.35 -11.18 2.10
N GLU A 89 8.55 -10.44 2.86
CA GLU A 89 8.01 -10.87 4.16
C GLU A 89 7.07 -12.07 3.99
N GLU A 90 6.09 -11.98 3.08
CA GLU A 90 5.17 -13.08 2.78
C GLU A 90 5.91 -14.33 2.28
N VAL A 91 6.87 -14.15 1.36
CA VAL A 91 7.71 -15.24 0.84
C VAL A 91 8.44 -15.94 1.99
N THR A 92 9.01 -15.17 2.92
CA THR A 92 9.74 -15.69 4.07
C THR A 92 8.81 -16.39 5.06
N GLN A 93 7.61 -15.86 5.29
CA GLN A 93 6.62 -16.46 6.17
C GLN A 93 6.09 -17.80 5.62
N VAL A 94 5.76 -17.84 4.33
CA VAL A 94 5.33 -19.08 3.66
C VAL A 94 6.46 -20.11 3.66
N ALA A 95 7.68 -19.68 3.34
CA ALA A 95 8.84 -20.56 3.30
C ALA A 95 9.15 -21.16 4.68
N SER A 96 9.26 -20.34 5.72
CA SER A 96 9.57 -20.79 7.08
C SER A 96 8.50 -21.73 7.62
N ARG A 97 7.21 -21.41 7.43
CA ARG A 97 6.09 -22.26 7.84
C ARG A 97 6.16 -23.63 7.16
N THR A 98 6.41 -23.66 5.85
CA THR A 98 6.48 -24.92 5.10
C THR A 98 7.69 -25.75 5.54
N MET A 99 8.85 -25.13 5.70
CA MET A 99 10.07 -25.81 6.16
C MET A 99 9.92 -26.41 7.56
N LEU A 100 9.37 -25.67 8.52
CA LEU A 100 9.17 -26.14 9.89
C LEU A 100 8.15 -27.28 9.97
N LEU A 101 7.05 -27.19 9.21
CA LEU A 101 5.98 -28.18 9.27
C LEU A 101 6.29 -29.47 8.51
N ARG A 102 7.08 -29.38 7.42
CA ARG A 102 7.23 -30.49 6.46
C ARG A 102 8.62 -31.11 6.40
N LEU A 103 9.68 -30.38 6.79
CA LEU A 103 11.05 -30.89 6.70
C LEU A 103 11.59 -31.42 8.04
N GLY A 104 10.80 -31.41 9.10
CA GLY A 104 11.23 -31.79 10.46
C GLY A 104 12.30 -30.86 11.02
N VAL A 105 12.43 -29.67 10.45
CA VAL A 105 13.38 -28.63 10.87
C VAL A 105 12.86 -28.01 12.16
N THR A 106 13.71 -27.89 13.17
CA THR A 106 13.38 -27.21 14.44
C THR A 106 13.82 -25.76 14.45
N PHE A 107 14.74 -25.38 13.55
CA PHE A 107 15.15 -24.00 13.34
C PHE A 107 15.43 -23.71 11.87
N THR A 108 14.84 -22.64 11.34
CA THR A 108 15.12 -22.11 10.00
C THR A 108 15.53 -20.65 10.09
N GLY A 109 16.52 -20.25 9.29
CA GLY A 109 17.01 -18.87 9.22
C GLY A 109 17.27 -18.45 7.78
N MET A 110 17.03 -17.19 7.48
CA MET A 110 17.25 -16.60 6.16
C MET A 110 18.04 -15.31 6.36
N VAL A 111 19.22 -15.26 5.74
CA VAL A 111 20.06 -14.05 5.70
C VAL A 111 20.02 -13.55 4.27
N LEU A 112 19.35 -12.42 4.04
CA LEU A 112 19.18 -11.83 2.72
C LEU A 112 19.98 -10.53 2.60
N PHE A 113 20.63 -10.26 1.47
CA PHE A 113 21.35 -9.00 1.24
C PHE A 113 20.40 -7.88 0.82
N GLU A 114 20.36 -6.74 1.50
CA GLU A 114 19.43 -5.65 1.13
C GLU A 114 19.83 -4.96 -0.18
N ASP A 115 21.12 -4.91 -0.50
CA ASP A 115 21.64 -4.38 -1.76
C ASP A 115 21.96 -5.51 -2.76
N ASP A 116 21.97 -5.18 -4.06
CA ASP A 116 22.39 -6.06 -5.17
C ASP A 116 23.92 -6.34 -5.15
N GLY A 117 24.49 -6.48 -3.95
CA GLY A 117 25.93 -6.56 -3.70
C GLY A 117 26.55 -7.77 -4.38
N ASP A 118 27.40 -7.48 -5.37
CA ASP A 118 28.33 -8.42 -5.93
C ASP A 118 29.36 -8.81 -4.85
N VAL A 119 29.12 -9.94 -4.18
CA VAL A 119 30.01 -10.49 -3.13
C VAL A 119 31.36 -10.96 -3.72
N SER A 120 31.49 -10.96 -5.06
CA SER A 120 32.65 -11.47 -5.79
C SER A 120 33.90 -10.58 -5.67
N ALA A 121 33.78 -9.32 -5.24
CA ALA A 121 34.89 -8.38 -5.28
C ALA A 121 34.97 -7.50 -4.01
N GLY A 122 35.61 -8.00 -2.94
CA GLY A 122 35.97 -7.09 -1.84
C GLY A 122 36.29 -7.66 -0.46
N GLY A 123 36.79 -8.89 -0.34
CA GLY A 123 37.30 -9.38 0.96
C GLY A 123 38.80 -9.11 1.12
N ARG A 124 39.21 -7.89 1.50
CA ARG A 124 40.57 -7.69 2.03
C ARG A 124 40.68 -8.40 3.39
N SER A 125 41.78 -9.13 3.53
CA SER A 125 42.18 -9.86 4.75
C SER A 125 42.13 -8.96 5.99
N ALA A 126 41.54 -9.49 7.07
CA ALA A 126 41.72 -8.96 8.42
C ALA A 126 41.96 -10.15 9.37
N ASP A 127 43.17 -10.70 9.32
CA ASP A 127 43.78 -11.31 10.48
C ASP A 127 44.04 -10.20 11.52
N GLY A 128 43.47 -10.30 12.73
CA GLY A 128 43.87 -9.46 13.87
C GLY A 128 42.79 -9.23 14.95
N PRO A 129 43.10 -9.33 16.26
CA PRO A 129 42.13 -9.37 17.35
C PRO A 129 41.76 -7.98 17.94
N SER A 130 40.81 -7.97 18.90
CA SER A 130 40.42 -6.90 19.87
C SER A 130 39.28 -5.98 19.39
N GLY A 131 38.23 -5.61 20.14
CA GLY A 131 37.81 -5.74 21.54
C GLY A 131 36.34 -5.25 21.65
N PRO A 132 35.74 -5.12 22.85
CA PRO A 132 34.28 -5.00 22.98
C PRO A 132 33.79 -3.56 22.79
N ALA A 133 32.76 -3.37 21.96
CA ALA A 133 31.96 -2.15 21.94
C ALA A 133 30.49 -2.51 21.66
N GLU A 134 29.62 -2.09 22.57
CA GLU A 134 28.16 -2.22 22.48
C GLU A 134 27.58 -1.20 21.49
N GLY A 135 26.54 -1.60 20.75
CA GLY A 135 25.58 -0.68 20.13
C GLY A 135 25.41 -0.81 18.63
N ARG A 136 24.15 -1.05 18.21
CA ARG A 136 23.50 -0.65 16.95
C ARG A 136 24.46 -0.32 15.79
N ASN A 137 24.74 -1.30 14.92
CA ASN A 137 25.62 -1.13 13.75
C ASN A 137 24.97 -0.23 12.68
N THR A 138 25.11 1.09 12.85
CA THR A 138 25.36 2.02 11.75
C THR A 138 26.88 2.12 11.60
N ALA A 139 27.47 1.19 10.85
CA ALA A 139 28.86 1.32 10.43
C ALA A 139 28.88 2.19 9.17
N ASP A 140 29.34 3.43 9.31
CA ASP A 140 29.72 4.32 8.20
C ASP A 140 30.98 3.77 7.49
N GLY A 141 30.75 2.73 6.69
CA GLY A 141 31.67 2.14 5.71
C GLY A 141 30.84 1.32 4.71
N PRO A 142 31.37 0.92 3.54
CA PRO A 142 30.61 0.17 2.53
C PRO A 142 30.41 -1.29 2.99
N GLY A 143 29.64 -1.48 4.06
CA GLY A 143 29.22 -2.78 4.57
C GLY A 143 27.96 -3.24 3.86
N VAL A 144 27.94 -4.51 3.43
CA VAL A 144 26.76 -5.13 2.83
C VAL A 144 25.64 -5.16 3.87
N ARG A 145 24.53 -4.45 3.61
CA ARG A 145 23.35 -4.51 4.47
C ARG A 145 22.70 -5.88 4.36
N THR A 146 22.34 -6.48 5.49
CA THR A 146 21.69 -7.80 5.54
C THR A 146 20.43 -7.75 6.38
N ARG A 147 19.39 -8.42 5.89
CA ARG A 147 18.14 -8.68 6.61
C ARG A 147 18.18 -10.12 7.12
N VAL A 148 18.00 -10.27 8.42
CA VAL A 148 18.08 -11.57 9.12
C VAL A 148 16.70 -11.94 9.64
N LEU A 149 16.19 -13.07 9.17
CA LEU A 149 14.90 -13.63 9.51
C LEU A 149 15.12 -15.04 10.08
N ALA A 150 14.46 -15.41 11.18
CA ALA A 150 14.73 -16.68 11.87
C ALA A 150 13.52 -17.17 12.66
N TRP A 151 13.33 -18.49 12.70
CA TRP A 151 12.25 -19.17 13.44
C TRP A 151 12.70 -20.51 14.03
N PRO A 152 12.47 -20.77 15.34
CA PRO A 152 12.12 -19.79 16.36
C PRO A 152 13.25 -18.76 16.56
N ARG A 153 12.93 -17.58 17.10
CA ARG A 153 13.90 -16.49 17.31
C ARG A 153 14.13 -16.22 18.81
N PRO A 154 14.83 -17.12 19.54
CA PRO A 154 15.19 -16.85 20.92
C PRO A 154 16.24 -15.72 21.02
N PRO A 155 16.38 -15.06 22.19
CA PRO A 155 17.26 -13.90 22.36
C PRO A 155 18.73 -14.12 21.96
N ILE A 156 19.20 -15.37 22.01
CA ILE A 156 20.56 -15.73 21.56
C ILE A 156 20.77 -15.51 20.06
N VAL A 157 19.72 -15.65 19.23
CA VAL A 157 19.79 -15.41 17.79
C VAL A 157 20.10 -13.95 17.51
N ASP A 158 19.47 -13.02 18.22
CA ASP A 158 19.76 -11.60 18.06
C ASP A 158 21.20 -11.27 18.49
N ARG A 159 21.68 -11.87 19.58
CA ARG A 159 23.06 -11.66 20.07
C ARG A 159 24.11 -12.13 19.07
N VAL A 160 23.90 -13.28 18.46
CA VAL A 160 24.86 -13.89 17.53
C VAL A 160 24.94 -13.10 16.21
N TRP A 161 23.83 -12.50 15.78
CA TRP A 161 23.81 -11.67 14.58
C TRP A 161 24.14 -10.19 14.85
N ALA A 162 24.12 -9.73 16.11
CA ALA A 162 24.50 -8.37 16.51
C ALA A 162 25.98 -8.19 16.92
N GLY A 163 26.79 -9.26 16.93
CA GLY A 163 28.17 -9.23 17.42
C GLY A 163 29.19 -8.55 16.48
N PRO A 164 30.39 -8.19 16.98
CA PRO A 164 31.46 -7.57 16.18
C PRO A 164 31.86 -8.50 15.03
N GLY A 165 31.74 -8.01 13.79
CA GLY A 165 31.96 -8.80 12.57
C GLY A 165 30.70 -9.13 11.77
N GLY A 166 29.49 -8.92 12.29
CA GLY A 166 28.24 -8.74 11.50
C GLY A 166 27.74 -9.87 10.60
N TYR A 167 28.45 -10.99 10.45
CA TYR A 167 28.07 -12.07 9.53
C TYR A 167 27.60 -13.32 10.29
N GLY A 168 26.35 -13.32 10.79
CA GLY A 168 25.58 -14.51 11.21
C GLY A 168 26.34 -15.73 11.81
N PRO A 169 25.86 -16.97 11.63
CA PRO A 169 26.59 -18.17 12.01
C PRO A 169 27.77 -18.30 11.04
N ALA A 170 28.95 -18.66 11.53
CA ALA A 170 30.19 -18.62 10.76
C ALA A 170 30.12 -19.44 9.45
N ALA A 171 29.34 -20.53 9.44
CA ALA A 171 29.01 -21.28 8.25
C ALA A 171 28.24 -20.49 7.18
N ALA A 172 27.31 -19.61 7.56
CA ALA A 172 26.60 -18.75 6.60
C ALA A 172 27.59 -17.85 5.85
N VAL A 173 28.54 -17.24 6.56
CA VAL A 173 29.59 -16.39 5.97
C VAL A 173 30.45 -17.17 4.98
N GLN A 174 30.81 -18.40 5.36
CA GLN A 174 31.59 -19.27 4.49
C GLN A 174 30.81 -19.57 3.21
N VAL A 175 29.54 -19.96 3.31
CA VAL A 175 28.67 -20.24 2.17
C VAL A 175 28.43 -19.00 1.31
N MET A 176 28.28 -17.82 1.93
CA MET A 176 28.17 -16.53 1.22
C MET A 176 29.41 -16.27 0.37
N ARG A 177 30.60 -16.52 0.94
CA ARG A 177 31.88 -16.24 0.27
C ARG A 177 32.21 -17.26 -0.82
N THR A 178 31.90 -18.53 -0.61
CA THR A 178 32.28 -19.61 -1.54
C THR A 178 31.19 -19.93 -2.56
N GLY A 179 29.93 -19.58 -2.29
CA GLY A 179 28.78 -20.04 -3.07
C GLY A 179 28.55 -21.55 -2.98
N GLN A 180 29.23 -22.26 -2.07
CA GLN A 180 29.14 -23.72 -1.92
C GLN A 180 28.29 -24.06 -0.70
N ALA A 181 27.26 -24.90 -0.90
CA ALA A 181 26.44 -25.39 0.19
C ALA A 181 27.25 -26.23 1.19
N ARG A 182 26.95 -26.04 2.47
CA ARG A 182 27.57 -26.76 3.58
C ARG A 182 26.54 -27.61 4.30
N PHE A 183 26.89 -28.87 4.54
CA PHE A 183 26.05 -29.86 5.21
C PHE A 183 26.84 -30.42 6.41
N ASP A 184 26.35 -30.16 7.62
CA ASP A 184 26.92 -30.65 8.86
C ASP A 184 25.94 -31.66 9.48
N GLU A 185 26.33 -32.94 9.44
CA GLU A 185 25.49 -34.07 9.85
C GLU A 185 25.37 -34.21 11.37
N SER A 186 26.25 -33.55 12.15
CA SER A 186 26.21 -33.47 13.61
C SER A 186 26.86 -32.19 14.13
N LYS A 187 26.64 -31.87 15.41
CA LYS A 187 27.16 -30.66 16.03
C LYS A 187 28.67 -30.73 16.19
N GLU A 188 29.22 -31.91 16.45
CA GLU A 188 30.67 -32.11 16.56
C GLU A 188 31.36 -31.74 15.25
N ARG A 189 30.74 -32.08 14.10
CA ARG A 189 31.28 -31.74 12.78
C ARG A 189 31.29 -30.22 12.55
N TYR A 190 30.22 -29.52 12.93
CA TYR A 190 30.14 -28.07 12.81
C TYR A 190 31.13 -27.37 13.75
N LEU A 191 31.15 -27.78 15.03
CA LEU A 191 31.93 -27.15 16.09
C LEU A 191 33.44 -27.42 15.97
N ALA A 192 33.85 -28.42 15.19
CA ALA A 192 35.27 -28.62 14.84
C ALA A 192 35.84 -27.41 14.07
N ASP A 193 35.04 -26.80 13.18
CA ASP A 193 35.44 -25.61 12.42
C ASP A 193 35.06 -24.30 13.15
N PHE A 194 34.02 -24.34 14.00
CA PHE A 194 33.44 -23.15 14.65
C PHE A 194 33.14 -23.38 16.14
N PRO A 195 34.17 -23.57 16.99
CA PRO A 195 33.98 -23.95 18.41
C PRO A 195 33.20 -22.91 19.22
N ASP A 196 33.33 -21.62 18.89
CA ASP A 196 32.64 -20.49 19.56
C ASP A 196 31.12 -20.44 19.32
N ARG A 197 30.54 -21.47 18.68
CA ARG A 197 29.11 -21.54 18.36
C ARG A 197 28.37 -22.61 19.17
N ALA A 198 29.04 -23.25 20.13
CA ALA A 198 28.44 -24.28 20.99
C ALA A 198 27.17 -23.81 21.71
N GLU A 199 27.16 -22.57 22.23
CA GLU A 199 26.01 -21.98 22.94
C GLU A 199 24.74 -21.96 22.08
N ILE A 200 24.87 -21.73 20.76
CA ILE A 200 23.74 -21.71 19.81
C ILE A 200 23.14 -23.09 19.64
N PHE A 201 23.98 -24.11 19.45
CA PHE A 201 23.54 -25.49 19.29
C PHE A 201 22.77 -25.95 20.53
N THR A 202 23.29 -25.62 21.72
CA THR A 202 22.60 -25.90 22.99
C THR A 202 21.29 -25.14 23.12
N ALA A 203 21.28 -23.83 22.85
CA ALA A 203 20.11 -22.98 23.04
C ALA A 203 18.98 -23.27 22.03
N LEU A 204 19.32 -23.64 20.79
CA LEU A 204 18.35 -24.03 19.77
C LEU A 204 17.96 -25.51 19.86
N GLY A 205 18.68 -26.32 20.66
CA GLY A 205 18.45 -27.76 20.76
C GLY A 205 18.65 -28.47 19.41
N ILE A 206 19.70 -28.10 18.68
CA ILE A 206 20.01 -28.63 17.35
C ILE A 206 21.28 -29.49 17.38
N ASP A 207 21.35 -30.47 16.49
CA ASP A 207 22.53 -31.32 16.30
C ASP A 207 22.99 -31.34 14.83
N ALA A 208 22.09 -31.41 13.85
CA ALA A 208 22.47 -31.28 12.43
C ALA A 208 22.04 -29.93 11.84
N CYS A 209 22.82 -29.39 10.90
CA CYS A 209 22.44 -28.18 10.18
C CYS A 209 22.97 -28.13 8.75
N VAL A 210 22.29 -27.33 7.93
CA VAL A 210 22.65 -27.08 6.53
C VAL A 210 22.60 -25.58 6.27
N SER A 211 23.64 -25.08 5.60
CA SER A 211 23.73 -23.72 5.10
C SER A 211 23.74 -23.75 3.57
N LEU A 212 22.71 -23.20 2.95
CA LEU A 212 22.48 -23.25 1.51
C LEU A 212 22.60 -21.85 0.91
N PRO A 213 23.39 -21.66 -0.16
CA PRO A 213 23.44 -20.38 -0.84
C PRO A 213 22.11 -20.17 -1.58
N ILE A 214 21.56 -18.97 -1.45
CA ILE A 214 20.40 -18.54 -2.22
C ILE A 214 20.94 -17.79 -3.43
N VAL A 215 20.92 -18.42 -4.61
CA VAL A 215 21.50 -17.88 -5.84
C VAL A 215 20.43 -17.83 -6.93
N VAL A 216 20.32 -16.69 -7.59
CA VAL A 216 19.46 -16.50 -8.76
C VAL A 216 20.30 -15.89 -9.87
N ASP A 217 20.31 -16.51 -11.04
CA ASP A 217 21.06 -16.06 -12.24
C ASP A 217 22.53 -15.72 -11.96
N GLY A 218 23.18 -16.52 -11.12
CA GLY A 218 24.59 -16.36 -10.74
C GLY A 218 24.84 -15.33 -9.62
N ARG A 219 23.82 -14.61 -9.17
CA ARG A 219 23.90 -13.63 -8.07
C ARG A 219 23.49 -14.25 -6.74
N ALA A 220 24.35 -14.12 -5.73
CA ALA A 220 24.02 -14.53 -4.37
C ALA A 220 23.07 -13.51 -3.73
N LEU A 221 21.85 -13.95 -3.38
CA LEU A 221 20.86 -13.16 -2.66
C LEU A 221 20.99 -13.31 -1.14
N GLY A 222 21.62 -14.38 -0.68
CA GLY A 222 21.68 -14.70 0.73
C GLY A 222 22.02 -16.15 1.06
N VAL A 223 21.71 -16.55 2.29
CA VAL A 223 21.85 -17.93 2.79
C VAL A 223 20.57 -18.38 3.49
N LEU A 224 20.16 -19.60 3.18
CA LEU A 224 19.11 -20.34 3.87
C LEU A 224 19.76 -21.32 4.86
N LEU A 225 19.34 -21.26 6.11
CA LEU A 225 19.80 -22.08 7.22
C LEU A 225 18.68 -23.01 7.64
N LEU A 226 18.97 -24.30 7.74
CA LEU A 226 18.03 -25.33 8.20
C LEU A 226 18.72 -26.17 9.26
N ALA A 227 18.05 -26.44 10.39
CA ALA A 227 18.61 -27.23 11.47
C ALA A 227 17.62 -28.22 12.09
N TRP A 228 18.16 -29.35 12.55
CA TRP A 228 17.43 -30.49 13.09
C TRP A 228 17.93 -30.82 14.51
N PRO A 229 17.07 -31.40 15.37
CA PRO A 229 17.41 -31.69 16.77
C PRO A 229 18.30 -32.92 16.95
N GLU A 230 18.42 -33.76 15.92
CA GLU A 230 19.17 -35.01 15.94
C GLU A 230 20.19 -35.05 14.78
N PRO A 231 21.28 -35.82 14.91
CA PRO A 231 22.21 -36.06 13.81
C PRO A 231 21.48 -36.60 12.58
N LYS A 232 21.84 -36.10 11.39
CA LYS A 232 21.11 -36.38 10.15
C LYS A 232 22.07 -36.64 8.98
N PRO A 233 22.13 -37.88 8.44
CA PRO A 233 22.88 -38.15 7.23
C PRO A 233 22.16 -37.55 6.01
N PHE A 234 22.89 -36.84 5.15
CA PHE A 234 22.30 -36.23 3.94
C PHE A 234 22.67 -37.04 2.69
N SER A 235 21.74 -37.88 2.22
CA SER A 235 21.88 -38.60 0.94
C SER A 235 21.98 -37.64 -0.25
N ALA A 236 22.48 -38.12 -1.39
CA ALA A 236 22.56 -37.32 -2.62
C ALA A 236 21.20 -36.74 -3.03
N GLY A 237 20.12 -37.53 -2.95
CA GLY A 237 18.76 -37.06 -3.23
C GLY A 237 18.28 -35.99 -2.25
N CYS A 238 18.56 -36.14 -0.95
CA CYS A 238 18.23 -35.14 0.06
C CYS A 238 18.99 -33.81 -0.17
N ARG A 239 20.28 -33.89 -0.50
CA ARG A 239 21.10 -32.71 -0.83
C ARG A 239 20.55 -31.97 -2.05
N SER A 240 20.24 -32.69 -3.13
CA SER A 240 19.64 -32.13 -4.34
C SER A 240 18.28 -31.47 -4.07
N PHE A 241 17.44 -32.10 -3.26
CA PHE A 241 16.15 -31.55 -2.87
C PHE A 241 16.27 -30.26 -2.05
N LEU A 242 17.16 -30.22 -1.06
CA LEU A 242 17.40 -29.02 -0.25
C LEU A 242 17.95 -27.86 -1.09
N LEU A 243 18.86 -28.15 -2.03
CA LEU A 243 19.32 -27.16 -3.01
C LEU A 243 18.19 -26.64 -3.90
N ALA A 244 17.28 -27.52 -4.35
CA ALA A 244 16.10 -27.12 -5.12
C ALA A 244 15.16 -26.20 -4.33
N ILE A 245 14.98 -26.46 -3.02
CA ILE A 245 14.24 -25.56 -2.11
C ILE A 245 14.91 -24.18 -2.04
N ALA A 246 16.24 -24.13 -1.85
CA ALA A 246 16.97 -22.86 -1.78
C ALA A 246 16.86 -22.07 -3.09
N ALA A 247 16.91 -22.75 -4.24
CA ALA A 247 16.73 -22.14 -5.56
C ALA A 247 15.30 -21.62 -5.77
N ALA A 248 14.28 -22.40 -5.40
CA ALA A 248 12.88 -21.99 -5.48
C ALA A 248 12.60 -20.78 -4.57
N TYR A 249 13.11 -20.81 -3.34
CA TYR A 249 13.04 -19.68 -2.41
C TYR A 249 13.73 -18.43 -2.99
N GLY A 250 14.94 -18.58 -3.54
CA GLY A 250 15.66 -17.46 -4.17
C GLY A 250 14.87 -16.80 -5.29
N ARG A 251 14.29 -17.58 -6.20
CA ARG A 251 13.45 -17.05 -7.28
C ARG A 251 12.21 -16.31 -6.75
N ALA A 252 11.58 -16.82 -5.69
CA ALA A 252 10.45 -16.16 -5.07
C ALA A 252 10.85 -14.83 -4.40
N VAL A 253 11.99 -14.79 -3.69
CA VAL A 253 12.54 -13.56 -3.09
C VAL A 253 12.88 -12.53 -4.17
N GLU A 254 13.53 -12.94 -5.27
CA GLU A 254 13.87 -12.01 -6.35
C GLU A 254 12.63 -11.43 -7.02
N ARG A 255 11.62 -12.26 -7.27
CA ARG A 255 10.33 -11.81 -7.78
C ARG A 255 9.68 -10.80 -6.83
N ALA A 256 9.66 -11.08 -5.53
CA ALA A 256 9.11 -10.18 -4.53
C ALA A 256 9.89 -8.84 -4.45
N ARG A 257 11.22 -8.87 -4.52
CA ARG A 257 12.05 -7.65 -4.58
C ARG A 257 11.81 -6.83 -5.82
N SER A 258 11.68 -7.49 -6.97
CA SER A 258 11.33 -6.81 -8.22
C SER A 258 9.99 -6.12 -8.09
N TYR A 259 9.00 -6.82 -7.54
CA TYR A 259 7.66 -6.29 -7.28
C TYR A 259 7.71 -5.08 -6.33
N GLU A 260 8.40 -5.19 -5.18
CA GLU A 260 8.56 -4.11 -4.20
C GLU A 260 9.30 -2.89 -4.79
N ARG A 261 10.35 -3.10 -5.60
CA ARG A 261 11.04 -2.01 -6.32
C ARG A 261 10.12 -1.30 -7.31
N GLN A 262 9.33 -2.06 -8.07
CA GLN A 262 8.34 -1.50 -9.00
C GLN A 262 7.28 -0.70 -8.24
N MET A 263 6.76 -1.22 -7.11
CA MET A 263 5.82 -0.50 -6.24
C MET A 263 6.42 0.82 -5.73
N CYS A 264 7.65 0.81 -5.23
CA CYS A 264 8.30 2.01 -4.71
C CYS A 264 8.50 3.09 -5.80
N MET A 265 8.85 2.69 -7.02
CA MET A 265 8.95 3.61 -8.16
C MET A 265 7.59 4.22 -8.53
N VAL A 266 6.54 3.39 -8.57
CA VAL A 266 5.15 3.79 -8.82
C VAL A 266 4.70 4.83 -7.79
N GLU A 267 4.86 4.54 -6.50
CA GLU A 267 4.51 5.47 -5.41
C GLU A 267 5.31 6.78 -5.50
N THR A 268 6.60 6.71 -5.83
CA THR A 268 7.47 7.89 -5.92
C THR A 268 7.05 8.80 -7.07
N LEU A 269 6.79 8.24 -8.26
CA LEU A 269 6.31 9.00 -9.41
C LEU A 269 4.95 9.63 -9.13
N GLN A 270 4.04 8.89 -8.52
CA GLN A 270 2.71 9.37 -8.19
C GLN A 270 2.73 10.51 -7.17
N ARG A 271 3.56 10.40 -6.11
CA ARG A 271 3.80 11.48 -5.14
C ARG A 271 4.46 12.71 -5.75
N ALA A 272 5.16 12.57 -6.86
CA ALA A 272 5.73 13.70 -7.59
C ALA A 272 4.70 14.44 -8.45
N ILE A 273 3.60 13.78 -8.83
CA ILE A 273 2.56 14.35 -9.70
C ILE A 273 1.42 14.97 -8.88
N LEU A 274 1.03 14.34 -7.76
CA LEU A 274 0.00 14.87 -6.88
C LEU A 274 0.55 15.98 -5.97
N PRO A 275 -0.28 16.95 -5.56
CA PRO A 275 0.12 17.96 -4.58
C PRO A 275 0.63 17.29 -3.29
N GLN A 276 1.87 17.59 -2.90
CA GLN A 276 2.43 17.06 -1.64
C GLN A 276 1.77 17.68 -0.41
N GLN A 277 1.29 18.92 -0.54
CA GLN A 277 0.58 19.67 0.48
C GLN A 277 -0.50 20.52 -0.20
N LEU A 278 -1.67 20.58 0.42
CA LEU A 278 -2.72 21.52 0.03
C LEU A 278 -2.32 22.93 0.51
N PRO A 279 -2.65 23.99 -0.25
CA PRO A 279 -2.36 25.34 0.17
C PRO A 279 -3.15 25.72 1.42
N VAL A 280 -2.53 26.50 2.31
CA VAL A 280 -3.23 27.12 3.44
C VAL A 280 -3.84 28.43 2.96
N VAL A 281 -5.17 28.55 3.05
CA VAL A 281 -5.92 29.72 2.57
C VAL A 281 -6.81 30.23 3.70
N ASP A 282 -6.69 31.51 4.03
CA ASP A 282 -7.52 32.13 5.07
C ASP A 282 -9.01 31.99 4.72
N GLY A 283 -9.82 31.53 5.67
CA GLY A 283 -11.25 31.33 5.46
C GLY A 283 -11.63 30.06 4.71
N VAL A 284 -10.66 29.19 4.36
CA VAL A 284 -10.90 27.93 3.64
C VAL A 284 -10.18 26.77 4.30
N GLN A 285 -10.91 25.70 4.58
CA GLN A 285 -10.35 24.39 4.92
C GLN A 285 -10.34 23.48 3.69
N LEU A 286 -9.23 22.79 3.48
CA LEU A 286 -9.04 21.83 2.41
C LEU A 286 -8.67 20.47 2.99
N ALA A 287 -9.29 19.41 2.46
CA ALA A 287 -8.93 18.04 2.77
C ALA A 287 -8.88 17.25 1.48
N ALA A 288 -7.84 16.43 1.30
CA ALA A 288 -7.74 15.54 0.16
C ALA A 288 -7.48 14.11 0.62
N ARG A 289 -7.98 13.15 -0.15
CA ARG A 289 -7.73 11.73 0.05
C ARG A 289 -7.46 11.09 -1.30
N TYR A 290 -6.42 10.27 -1.33
CA TYR A 290 -6.07 9.47 -2.48
C TYR A 290 -5.86 8.03 -2.03
N LEU A 291 -6.53 7.09 -2.68
CA LEU A 291 -6.46 5.69 -2.34
C LEU A 291 -6.27 4.86 -3.63
N PRO A 292 -5.06 4.35 -3.90
CA PRO A 292 -4.79 3.59 -5.11
C PRO A 292 -5.51 2.24 -5.12
N THR A 293 -5.63 1.67 -6.30
CA THR A 293 -6.15 0.33 -6.56
C THR A 293 -5.13 -0.73 -6.12
N GLY A 294 -5.59 -1.76 -5.39
CA GLY A 294 -4.71 -2.75 -4.76
C GLY A 294 -4.33 -3.96 -5.63
N ARG A 295 -4.73 -4.01 -6.92
CA ARG A 295 -4.68 -5.25 -7.71
C ARG A 295 -3.56 -5.33 -8.75
N ASP A 296 -3.08 -4.21 -9.28
CA ASP A 296 -2.08 -4.23 -10.35
C ASP A 296 -0.94 -3.24 -10.07
N VAL A 297 0.25 -3.61 -10.55
CA VAL A 297 1.45 -2.76 -10.59
C VAL A 297 1.18 -1.60 -11.56
N GLY A 298 0.43 -0.61 -11.09
CA GLY A 298 -0.03 0.50 -11.92
C GLY A 298 -0.18 1.75 -11.07
N ILE A 299 0.39 2.85 -11.56
CA ILE A 299 0.03 4.19 -11.09
C ILE A 299 -1.38 4.47 -11.65
N GLY A 300 -2.29 4.96 -10.81
CA GLY A 300 -3.64 5.32 -11.21
C GLY A 300 -3.68 6.49 -12.19
N GLY A 301 -4.83 6.63 -12.85
CA GLY A 301 -5.17 7.76 -13.72
C GLY A 301 -5.72 8.96 -12.96
N ASP A 302 -6.14 8.78 -11.71
CA ASP A 302 -6.79 9.79 -10.88
C ASP A 302 -5.84 10.91 -10.44
N TRP A 303 -6.34 12.16 -10.45
CA TRP A 303 -5.62 13.28 -9.84
C TRP A 303 -6.54 14.30 -9.19
N TYR A 304 -5.95 15.09 -8.29
CA TYR A 304 -6.52 16.33 -7.81
C TYR A 304 -5.47 17.43 -7.81
N ASP A 305 -5.93 18.67 -7.83
CA ASP A 305 -5.11 19.83 -7.57
C ASP A 305 -5.89 20.93 -6.83
N ALA A 306 -5.18 21.69 -6.01
CA ALA A 306 -5.63 22.92 -5.38
C ALA A 306 -4.52 23.96 -5.44
N THR A 307 -4.76 25.08 -6.12
CA THR A 307 -3.77 26.14 -6.35
C THR A 307 -4.36 27.51 -6.04
N VAL A 308 -3.67 28.30 -5.22
CA VAL A 308 -4.02 29.70 -5.00
C VAL A 308 -3.50 30.52 -6.19
N LEU A 309 -4.41 31.22 -6.86
CA LEU A 309 -4.12 32.09 -7.98
C LEU A 309 -3.61 33.46 -7.50
N PRO A 310 -2.96 34.26 -8.36
CA PRO A 310 -2.43 35.57 -7.98
C PRO A 310 -3.46 36.57 -7.45
N ASP A 311 -4.74 36.38 -7.78
CA ASP A 311 -5.86 37.21 -7.33
C ASP A 311 -6.49 36.71 -6.01
N GLY A 312 -5.95 35.65 -5.41
CA GLY A 312 -6.47 35.01 -4.20
C GLY A 312 -7.60 34.00 -4.45
N THR A 313 -8.02 33.80 -5.71
CA THR A 313 -8.96 32.75 -6.08
C THR A 313 -8.30 31.38 -5.91
N LEU A 314 -9.04 30.39 -5.43
CA LEU A 314 -8.59 29.01 -5.33
C LEU A 314 -9.03 28.22 -6.57
N ALA A 315 -8.08 27.81 -7.40
CA ALA A 315 -8.31 26.86 -8.48
C ALA A 315 -8.30 25.43 -7.92
N LEU A 316 -9.28 24.64 -8.33
CA LEU A 316 -9.53 23.27 -7.90
C LEU A 316 -9.66 22.40 -9.16
N ALA A 317 -9.05 21.23 -9.15
CA ALA A 317 -9.22 20.25 -10.20
C ALA A 317 -9.33 18.85 -9.60
N VAL A 318 -10.20 18.03 -10.18
CA VAL A 318 -10.22 16.57 -9.98
C VAL A 318 -10.45 15.93 -11.33
N GLY A 319 -9.77 14.83 -11.63
CA GLY A 319 -10.00 14.10 -12.87
C GLY A 319 -9.49 12.67 -12.80
N ASP A 320 -9.81 11.93 -13.85
CA ASP A 320 -9.37 10.55 -14.06
C ASP A 320 -8.99 10.32 -15.54
N VAL A 321 -7.89 9.62 -15.77
CA VAL A 321 -7.41 9.20 -17.09
C VAL A 321 -7.70 7.71 -17.25
N GLY A 322 -8.54 7.38 -18.24
CA GLY A 322 -8.90 6.01 -18.52
C GLY A 322 -7.70 5.12 -18.85
N GLY A 323 -7.64 3.97 -18.20
CA GLY A 323 -6.54 3.01 -18.30
C GLY A 323 -5.60 3.07 -17.11
N HIS A 324 -4.53 2.29 -17.14
CA HIS A 324 -3.59 2.18 -16.02
C HIS A 324 -2.14 2.09 -16.51
N GLY A 325 -1.20 2.39 -15.61
CA GLY A 325 0.23 2.28 -15.86
C GLY A 325 0.84 3.53 -16.52
N LEU A 326 2.10 3.40 -16.94
CA LEU A 326 2.98 4.56 -17.21
C LEU A 326 2.42 5.58 -18.22
N ARG A 327 1.68 5.12 -19.24
CA ARG A 327 1.09 6.02 -20.25
C ARG A 327 -0.07 6.84 -19.67
N ALA A 328 -0.96 6.20 -18.89
CA ALA A 328 -2.05 6.91 -18.21
C ALA A 328 -1.49 7.93 -17.20
N THR A 329 -0.44 7.54 -16.48
CA THR A 329 0.28 8.44 -15.56
C THR A 329 0.90 9.65 -16.23
N ALA A 330 1.55 9.46 -17.37
CA ALA A 330 2.17 10.55 -18.11
C ALA A 330 1.11 11.58 -18.54
N LEU A 331 -0.04 11.10 -19.02
CA LEU A 331 -1.17 11.95 -19.39
C LEU A 331 -1.83 12.61 -18.17
N MET A 332 -1.99 11.89 -17.07
CA MET A 332 -2.46 12.45 -15.80
C MET A 332 -1.57 13.62 -15.35
N ALA A 333 -0.24 13.44 -15.40
CA ALA A 333 0.71 14.50 -15.10
C ALA A 333 0.59 15.67 -16.08
N GLU A 334 0.49 15.41 -17.38
CA GLU A 334 0.31 16.43 -18.40
C GLU A 334 -0.95 17.26 -18.17
N LEU A 335 -2.10 16.60 -17.94
CA LEU A 335 -3.39 17.25 -17.72
C LEU A 335 -3.38 18.06 -16.41
N SER A 336 -2.86 17.49 -15.32
CA SER A 336 -2.76 18.17 -14.02
C SER A 336 -1.90 19.44 -14.12
N HIS A 337 -0.69 19.34 -14.68
CA HIS A 337 0.19 20.50 -14.83
C HIS A 337 -0.36 21.54 -15.81
N SER A 338 -0.98 21.11 -16.91
CA SER A 338 -1.61 22.01 -17.88
C SER A 338 -2.77 22.77 -17.25
N ALA A 339 -3.63 22.09 -16.49
CA ALA A 339 -4.74 22.72 -15.78
C ALA A 339 -4.24 23.81 -14.82
N ARG A 340 -3.23 23.47 -14.00
CA ARG A 340 -2.58 24.43 -13.09
C ARG A 340 -2.00 25.63 -13.84
N ALA A 341 -1.24 25.38 -14.91
CA ALA A 341 -0.61 26.43 -15.69
C ALA A 341 -1.66 27.37 -16.32
N TYR A 342 -2.71 26.82 -16.93
CA TYR A 342 -3.78 27.61 -17.52
C TYR A 342 -4.54 28.44 -16.46
N ALA A 343 -4.78 27.89 -15.28
CA ALA A 343 -5.38 28.64 -14.18
C ALA A 343 -4.50 29.80 -13.71
N LEU A 344 -3.18 29.58 -13.57
CA LEU A 344 -2.20 30.62 -13.24
C LEU A 344 -2.12 31.73 -14.31
N HIS A 345 -2.41 31.40 -15.57
CA HIS A 345 -2.54 32.36 -16.66
C HIS A 345 -3.91 33.06 -16.74
N GLY A 346 -4.80 32.81 -15.78
CA GLY A 346 -6.09 33.51 -15.66
C GLY A 346 -7.18 32.99 -16.60
N LEU A 347 -7.04 31.79 -17.16
CA LEU A 347 -8.11 31.19 -17.95
C LEU A 347 -9.30 30.80 -17.05
N SER A 348 -10.51 30.91 -17.57
CA SER A 348 -11.72 30.45 -16.86
C SER A 348 -11.81 28.93 -16.84
N PRO A 349 -12.57 28.31 -15.89
CA PRO A 349 -12.81 26.87 -15.88
C PRO A 349 -13.23 26.29 -17.24
N ALA A 350 -14.16 26.96 -17.94
CA ALA A 350 -14.58 26.57 -19.29
C ALA A 350 -13.42 26.56 -20.31
N ALA A 351 -12.59 27.61 -20.28
CA ALA A 351 -11.45 27.75 -21.19
C ALA A 351 -10.37 26.71 -20.89
N ILE A 352 -10.07 26.46 -19.61
CA ILE A 352 -9.12 25.42 -19.17
C ILE A 352 -9.58 24.06 -19.70
N THR A 353 -10.82 23.65 -19.41
CA THR A 353 -11.37 22.36 -19.85
C THR A 353 -11.32 22.20 -21.38
N THR A 354 -11.63 23.28 -22.12
CA THR A 354 -11.55 23.29 -23.59
C THR A 354 -10.12 23.08 -24.09
N GLN A 355 -9.13 23.75 -23.49
CA GLN A 355 -7.72 23.58 -23.86
C GLN A 355 -7.21 22.17 -23.52
N LEU A 356 -7.56 21.63 -22.34
CA LEU A 356 -7.21 20.27 -21.96
C LEU A 356 -7.75 19.24 -22.96
N SER A 357 -9.01 19.40 -23.40
CA SER A 357 -9.63 18.52 -24.39
C SER A 357 -8.93 18.59 -25.75
N ALA A 358 -8.51 19.78 -26.16
CA ALA A 358 -7.77 19.98 -27.41
C ALA A 358 -6.36 19.35 -27.36
N ASN A 359 -5.65 19.49 -26.22
CA ASN A 359 -4.34 18.87 -26.02
C ASN A 359 -4.42 17.34 -26.11
N LEU A 360 -5.42 16.74 -25.45
CA LEU A 360 -5.59 15.29 -25.45
C LEU A 360 -5.96 14.74 -26.83
N ALA A 361 -6.74 15.48 -27.62
CA ALA A 361 -7.07 15.11 -29.00
C ALA A 361 -5.84 14.99 -29.91
N GLY A 362 -4.81 15.81 -29.68
CA GLY A 362 -3.55 15.76 -30.42
C GLY A 362 -2.73 14.48 -30.17
N SER A 363 -3.05 13.74 -29.10
CA SER A 363 -2.30 12.55 -28.65
C SER A 363 -2.77 11.23 -29.28
N GLY A 364 -3.63 11.26 -30.29
CA GLY A 364 -4.00 10.09 -31.11
C GLY A 364 -5.23 9.29 -30.63
N GLY A 365 -6.04 9.83 -29.72
CA GLY A 365 -7.41 9.36 -29.46
C GLY A 365 -7.58 7.99 -28.79
N GLU A 366 -6.50 7.34 -28.34
CA GLU A 366 -6.57 6.02 -27.69
C GLU A 366 -6.91 6.09 -26.20
N ILE A 367 -6.73 7.25 -25.56
CA ILE A 367 -6.93 7.45 -24.12
C ILE A 367 -7.91 8.61 -23.91
N LEU A 368 -8.91 8.36 -23.07
CA LEU A 368 -9.93 9.34 -22.68
C LEU A 368 -9.67 9.78 -21.25
N ALA A 369 -10.08 11.00 -20.91
CA ALA A 369 -10.00 11.49 -19.54
C ALA A 369 -11.28 12.24 -19.15
N THR A 370 -11.58 12.23 -17.87
CA THR A 370 -12.65 13.01 -17.26
C THR A 370 -12.05 14.06 -16.33
N ALA A 371 -12.71 15.21 -16.19
CA ALA A 371 -12.26 16.23 -15.25
C ALA A 371 -13.38 17.18 -14.81
N VAL A 372 -13.29 17.66 -13.59
CA VAL A 372 -13.91 18.90 -13.13
C VAL A 372 -12.83 19.93 -12.86
N ILE A 373 -12.98 21.10 -13.47
CA ILE A 373 -12.17 22.29 -13.19
C ILE A 373 -13.05 23.32 -12.51
N GLY A 374 -12.60 23.88 -11.39
CA GLY A 374 -13.38 24.81 -10.59
C GLY A 374 -12.54 25.95 -10.02
N HIS A 375 -13.10 27.15 -9.98
CA HIS A 375 -12.51 28.32 -9.31
C HIS A 375 -13.43 28.73 -8.17
N LEU A 376 -12.88 28.82 -6.96
CA LEU A 376 -13.56 29.29 -5.76
C LEU A 376 -12.93 30.60 -5.31
N ASN A 377 -13.70 31.68 -5.27
CA ASN A 377 -13.27 32.92 -4.61
C ASN A 377 -13.54 32.79 -3.09
N PRO A 378 -12.51 32.79 -2.22
CA PRO A 378 -12.72 32.65 -0.77
C PRO A 378 -13.47 33.82 -0.14
N ALA A 379 -13.27 35.04 -0.65
CA ALA A 379 -13.83 36.25 -0.06
C ALA A 379 -15.36 36.33 -0.19
N ASP A 380 -15.89 35.74 -1.25
CA ASP A 380 -17.32 35.78 -1.55
C ASP A 380 -17.92 34.37 -1.74
N GLY A 381 -17.16 33.30 -1.59
CA GLY A 381 -17.65 31.93 -1.75
C GLY A 381 -18.23 31.63 -3.14
N ARG A 382 -17.95 32.43 -4.16
CA ARG A 382 -18.39 32.14 -5.54
C ARG A 382 -17.57 30.99 -6.08
N PHE A 383 -18.26 29.92 -6.42
CA PHE A 383 -17.69 28.76 -7.09
C PHE A 383 -18.18 28.71 -8.52
N SER A 384 -17.27 28.74 -9.49
CA SER A 384 -17.55 28.49 -10.90
C SER A 384 -16.85 27.23 -11.36
N TRP A 385 -17.50 26.37 -12.13
CA TRP A 385 -16.92 25.11 -12.57
C TRP A 385 -17.31 24.74 -13.99
N SER A 386 -16.48 23.89 -14.59
CA SER A 386 -16.71 23.20 -15.84
C SER A 386 -16.49 21.70 -15.63
N CYS A 387 -17.26 20.87 -16.31
CA CYS A 387 -17.21 19.42 -16.14
C CYS A 387 -17.12 18.73 -17.51
N ALA A 388 -16.13 17.85 -17.67
CA ALA A 388 -15.90 17.04 -18.86
C ALA A 388 -16.04 15.55 -18.50
N GLY A 389 -17.20 14.96 -18.79
CA GLY A 389 -17.42 13.53 -18.61
C GLY A 389 -17.36 13.00 -17.17
N HIS A 390 -17.19 13.87 -16.17
CA HIS A 390 -16.84 13.50 -14.80
C HIS A 390 -18.07 13.50 -13.87
N PRO A 391 -18.07 12.73 -12.76
CA PRO A 391 -19.11 12.84 -11.75
C PRO A 391 -19.31 14.29 -11.25
N PRO A 392 -20.57 14.74 -11.06
CA PRO A 392 -20.84 16.11 -10.66
C PRO A 392 -20.35 16.37 -9.22
N PRO A 393 -19.75 17.55 -8.94
CA PRO A 393 -19.38 17.93 -7.58
C PRO A 393 -20.59 17.95 -6.64
N LEU A 394 -20.37 17.60 -5.38
CA LEU A 394 -21.40 17.60 -4.36
C LEU A 394 -21.29 18.86 -3.49
N HIS A 395 -22.26 19.77 -3.62
CA HIS A 395 -22.36 20.94 -2.76
C HIS A 395 -22.89 20.53 -1.38
N LEU A 396 -22.11 20.85 -0.36
CA LEU A 396 -22.41 20.61 1.05
C LEU A 396 -23.18 21.81 1.58
N ALA A 397 -24.51 21.74 1.51
CA ALA A 397 -25.40 22.82 1.90
C ALA A 397 -25.21 23.24 3.37
N ALA A 398 -25.80 24.38 3.73
CA ALA A 398 -25.78 24.90 5.10
C ALA A 398 -26.41 23.92 6.09
N PRO A 399 -26.12 24.04 7.41
CA PRO A 399 -26.63 23.10 8.39
C PRO A 399 -28.14 22.89 8.29
N GLY A 400 -28.58 21.64 8.10
CA GLY A 400 -30.00 21.27 7.88
C GLY A 400 -30.45 21.25 6.41
N GLY A 401 -29.61 21.71 5.47
CA GLY A 401 -29.81 21.56 4.03
C GLY A 401 -29.38 20.19 3.54
N GLN A 402 -30.04 19.70 2.49
CA GLN A 402 -29.64 18.46 1.82
C GLN A 402 -28.46 18.72 0.86
N PRO A 403 -27.48 17.81 0.78
CA PRO A 403 -26.43 17.87 -0.24
C PRO A 403 -27.02 17.92 -1.65
N ARG A 404 -26.37 18.67 -2.54
CA ARG A 404 -26.88 18.90 -3.91
C ARG A 404 -25.78 18.66 -4.94
N TYR A 405 -26.04 17.78 -5.89
CA TYR A 405 -25.15 17.57 -7.03
C TYR A 405 -25.19 18.77 -8.00
N LEU A 406 -24.01 19.25 -8.38
CA LEU A 406 -23.81 20.39 -9.29
C LEU A 406 -23.76 19.94 -10.75
N ALA A 407 -24.88 19.40 -11.23
CA ALA A 407 -25.01 18.80 -12.57
C ALA A 407 -25.48 19.79 -13.67
N GLU A 408 -25.53 21.09 -13.38
CA GLU A 408 -26.03 22.12 -14.31
C GLU A 408 -25.15 22.31 -15.56
N VAL A 409 -23.88 21.88 -15.50
CA VAL A 409 -22.95 21.90 -16.63
C VAL A 409 -22.27 20.55 -16.76
N HIS A 410 -22.30 19.99 -17.96
CA HIS A 410 -21.65 18.72 -18.28
C HIS A 410 -21.33 18.64 -19.77
N GLY A 411 -20.08 18.36 -20.10
CA GLY A 411 -19.59 18.12 -21.46
C GLY A 411 -19.23 16.65 -21.70
N PRO A 412 -18.78 16.29 -22.92
CA PRO A 412 -18.19 14.99 -23.22
C PRO A 412 -16.90 14.79 -22.41
N MET A 413 -16.36 13.56 -22.43
CA MET A 413 -15.01 13.32 -21.88
C MET A 413 -13.97 14.09 -22.72
N LEU A 414 -12.85 14.46 -22.08
CA LEU A 414 -11.72 15.09 -22.73
C LEU A 414 -11.22 14.21 -23.88
N GLY A 415 -10.85 14.83 -24.99
CA GLY A 415 -10.29 14.14 -26.16
C GLY A 415 -11.31 13.44 -27.07
N VAL A 416 -12.58 13.27 -26.64
CA VAL A 416 -13.62 12.65 -27.49
C VAL A 416 -14.03 13.56 -28.65
N LEU A 417 -14.24 14.84 -28.37
CA LEU A 417 -14.65 15.85 -29.35
C LEU A 417 -13.66 17.03 -29.30
N PRO A 418 -12.66 17.07 -30.20
CA PRO A 418 -11.60 18.10 -30.18
C PRO A 418 -12.14 19.52 -30.33
N ASP A 419 -13.19 19.71 -31.12
CA ASP A 419 -13.80 21.01 -31.40
C ASP A 419 -14.89 21.42 -30.39
N HIS A 420 -15.12 20.62 -29.35
CA HIS A 420 -16.14 20.93 -28.35
C HIS A 420 -15.68 22.06 -27.42
N GLN A 421 -16.47 23.13 -27.37
CA GLN A 421 -16.28 24.21 -26.41
C GLN A 421 -17.07 23.92 -25.13
N TYR A 422 -16.36 23.77 -24.02
CA TYR A 422 -16.98 23.48 -22.74
C TYR A 422 -17.61 24.74 -22.14
N GLY A 423 -18.79 24.59 -21.56
CA GLY A 423 -19.43 25.63 -20.75
C GLY A 423 -18.92 25.65 -19.31
N GLN A 424 -19.38 26.63 -18.55
CA GLN A 424 -19.23 26.67 -17.10
C GLN A 424 -20.53 27.13 -16.43
N SER A 425 -20.72 26.71 -15.19
CA SER A 425 -21.79 27.19 -14.31
C SER A 425 -21.18 27.87 -13.08
N GLY A 426 -22.01 28.54 -12.29
CA GLY A 426 -21.57 29.24 -11.09
C GLY A 426 -22.63 29.27 -10.00
N ILE A 427 -22.21 29.08 -8.76
CA ILE A 427 -23.03 29.20 -7.57
C ILE A 427 -22.29 30.02 -6.51
N ARG A 428 -23.02 30.47 -5.50
CA ARG A 428 -22.42 30.92 -4.25
C ARG A 428 -22.55 29.76 -3.27
N LEU A 429 -21.42 29.29 -2.73
CA LEU A 429 -21.42 28.25 -1.72
C LEU A 429 -22.13 28.79 -0.48
N THR A 430 -23.26 28.16 -0.15
CA THR A 430 -23.96 28.36 1.10
C THR A 430 -23.70 27.13 1.96
N GLY A 431 -23.12 27.30 3.16
CA GLY A 431 -22.97 26.21 4.12
C GLY A 431 -21.58 25.65 4.31
N HIS A 432 -21.50 24.32 4.40
CA HIS A 432 -20.33 23.59 4.88
C HIS A 432 -19.23 23.43 3.84
N GLY A 433 -19.50 23.53 2.53
CA GLY A 433 -18.45 23.35 1.54
C GLY A 433 -18.83 22.65 0.23
N LEU A 434 -17.85 21.99 -0.37
CA LEU A 434 -17.91 21.27 -1.63
C LEU A 434 -17.09 19.98 -1.53
N LEU A 435 -17.53 18.91 -2.19
CA LEU A 435 -16.77 17.68 -2.38
C LEU A 435 -16.64 17.39 -3.88
N LEU A 436 -15.40 17.32 -4.36
CA LEU A 436 -15.05 16.79 -5.68
C LEU A 436 -14.48 15.38 -5.48
N TYR A 437 -14.77 14.47 -6.41
CA TYR A 437 -14.41 13.07 -6.29
C TYR A 437 -14.35 12.39 -7.66
N THR A 438 -13.49 11.38 -7.79
CA THR A 438 -13.46 10.49 -8.97
C THR A 438 -14.52 9.40 -8.86
N ASP A 439 -14.84 8.77 -10.00
CA ASP A 439 -15.85 7.72 -10.07
C ASP A 439 -15.52 6.51 -9.21
N GLY A 440 -14.24 6.17 -8.99
CA GLY A 440 -13.85 5.08 -8.10
C GLY A 440 -14.38 5.19 -6.66
N LEU A 441 -14.77 6.40 -6.21
CA LEU A 441 -15.51 6.56 -4.95
C LEU A 441 -16.87 5.86 -5.00
N VAL A 442 -17.61 6.02 -6.10
CA VAL A 442 -19.03 5.66 -6.24
C VAL A 442 -19.28 4.46 -7.19
N GLU A 443 -18.31 4.09 -8.00
CA GLU A 443 -18.38 2.96 -8.91
C GLU A 443 -18.09 1.65 -8.14
N ARG A 444 -18.88 0.61 -8.38
CA ARG A 444 -18.62 -0.78 -7.98
C ARG A 444 -19.31 -1.69 -8.97
N ARG A 445 -18.64 -2.79 -9.34
CA ARG A 445 -19.24 -3.82 -10.20
C ARG A 445 -20.54 -4.35 -9.59
N GLY A 446 -21.57 -4.45 -10.45
CA GLY A 446 -22.87 -5.00 -10.07
C GLY A 446 -23.80 -4.04 -9.30
N GLU A 447 -23.35 -2.82 -9.00
CA GLU A 447 -24.18 -1.79 -8.37
C GLU A 447 -24.53 -0.67 -9.35
N SER A 448 -25.72 -0.06 -9.19
CA SER A 448 -26.11 1.07 -10.02
C SER A 448 -25.44 2.35 -9.52
N ILE A 449 -24.82 3.12 -10.42
CA ILE A 449 -24.19 4.41 -10.10
C ILE A 449 -25.13 5.37 -9.36
N SER A 450 -26.40 5.48 -9.76
CA SER A 450 -27.37 6.36 -9.12
C SER A 450 -27.59 6.03 -7.64
N ARG A 451 -27.69 4.74 -7.29
CA ARG A 451 -27.82 4.30 -5.89
C ARG A 451 -26.59 4.67 -5.06
N ARG A 452 -25.41 4.60 -5.66
CA ARG A 452 -24.15 4.94 -4.98
C ARG A 452 -23.98 6.45 -4.80
N LEU A 453 -24.43 7.25 -5.77
CA LEU A 453 -24.56 8.70 -5.61
C LEU A 453 -25.58 9.05 -4.51
N ASP A 454 -26.73 8.38 -4.45
CA ASP A 454 -27.70 8.59 -3.37
C ASP A 454 -27.10 8.21 -2.00
N ALA A 455 -26.34 7.12 -1.93
CA ALA A 455 -25.64 6.70 -0.71
C ALA A 455 -24.57 7.70 -0.28
N LEU A 456 -23.77 8.23 -1.22
CA LEU A 456 -22.78 9.27 -0.96
C LEU A 456 -23.43 10.54 -0.38
N ALA A 457 -24.52 11.01 -1.01
CA ALA A 457 -25.26 12.17 -0.53
C ALA A 457 -25.83 11.94 0.88
N ALA A 458 -26.43 10.77 1.13
CA ALA A 458 -26.98 10.41 2.43
C ALA A 458 -25.91 10.32 3.53
N ALA A 459 -24.77 9.66 3.25
CA ALA A 459 -23.66 9.51 4.18
C ALA A 459 -23.03 10.87 4.54
N THR A 460 -22.98 11.78 3.56
CA THR A 460 -22.52 13.15 3.76
C THR A 460 -23.49 13.95 4.62
N ALA A 461 -24.80 13.89 4.31
CA ALA A 461 -25.83 14.58 5.07
C ALA A 461 -25.89 14.16 6.55
N ALA A 462 -25.65 12.87 6.81
CA ALA A 462 -25.67 12.31 8.17
C ALA A 462 -24.50 12.80 9.05
N ARG A 463 -23.40 13.27 8.45
CA ARG A 463 -22.16 13.61 9.14
C ARG A 463 -21.87 15.11 9.23
N LEU A 464 -22.52 15.91 8.39
CA LEU A 464 -22.45 17.36 8.51
C LEU A 464 -23.16 17.81 9.79
N PRO A 465 -22.52 18.67 10.62
CA PRO A 465 -23.12 19.09 11.87
C PRO A 465 -24.42 19.87 11.63
N ALA A 466 -25.51 19.46 12.27
CA ALA A 466 -26.73 20.24 12.32
C ALA A 466 -26.48 21.59 13.03
N ALA A 467 -27.22 22.64 12.65
CA ALA A 467 -27.03 24.01 13.15
C ALA A 467 -26.92 24.02 14.70
N ARG A 468 -25.71 24.21 15.24
CA ARG A 468 -25.58 24.66 16.62
C ARG A 468 -25.73 26.17 16.59
N GLY A 469 -26.76 26.69 17.27
CA GLY A 469 -26.87 28.12 17.56
C GLY A 469 -25.60 28.65 18.22
N PRO A 470 -25.34 29.97 18.16
CA PRO A 470 -24.06 30.53 18.59
C PRO A 470 -23.80 30.17 20.06
N ALA A 471 -22.77 29.38 20.32
CA ALA A 471 -22.26 29.18 21.67
C ALA A 471 -21.60 30.49 22.13
N PRO A 472 -21.81 30.94 23.38
CA PRO A 472 -21.26 32.20 23.85
C PRO A 472 -19.73 32.12 23.86
N THR A 473 -19.09 32.95 23.04
CA THR A 473 -17.65 33.18 23.08
C THR A 473 -17.30 33.82 24.42
N THR A 474 -16.60 33.07 25.27
CA THR A 474 -15.85 33.69 26.37
C THR A 474 -14.55 34.23 25.77
N PRO A 475 -14.24 35.54 25.94
CA PRO A 475 -13.03 36.11 25.38
C PRO A 475 -11.82 35.62 26.17
N HIS A 476 -10.99 34.78 25.56
CA HIS A 476 -9.66 34.52 26.09
C HIS A 476 -8.75 35.69 25.70
N ALA A 477 -8.41 36.52 26.69
CA ALA A 477 -7.49 37.64 26.53
C ALA A 477 -6.11 37.14 26.05
N ALA A 478 -5.72 37.55 24.84
CA ALA A 478 -4.36 37.35 24.33
C ALA A 478 -3.37 38.16 25.18
N ARG A 479 -2.34 37.49 25.71
CA ARG A 479 -1.22 38.14 26.41
C ARG A 479 -0.22 38.66 25.37
N PRO A 480 0.30 39.89 25.48
CA PRO A 480 1.20 40.45 24.46
C PRO A 480 2.58 39.79 24.55
N VAL A 481 3.07 39.28 23.41
CA VAL A 481 4.47 38.82 23.25
C VAL A 481 5.26 39.97 22.61
N ARG A 482 6.32 40.42 23.30
CA ARG A 482 7.28 41.42 22.80
C ARG A 482 8.25 40.76 21.80
N PRO A 483 8.63 41.43 20.70
CA PRO A 483 9.61 40.90 19.76
C PRO A 483 11.04 41.07 20.32
N THR A 484 11.79 39.97 20.40
CA THR A 484 13.25 39.99 20.53
C THR A 484 13.87 39.64 19.19
N LEU A 485 14.70 40.55 18.66
CA LEU A 485 15.51 40.34 17.45
C LEU A 485 16.58 39.26 17.69
N PRO A 486 16.75 38.28 16.78
CA PRO A 486 17.80 37.28 16.91
C PRO A 486 19.14 37.76 16.30
N ALA A 487 20.23 37.34 16.96
CA ALA A 487 21.59 37.47 16.48
C ALA A 487 22.00 36.22 15.70
N THR A 488 22.50 36.44 14.49
CA THR A 488 23.30 35.56 13.61
C THR A 488 22.64 34.37 12.89
N PRO A 489 23.11 34.04 11.66
CA PRO A 489 22.39 33.18 10.70
C PRO A 489 22.47 31.67 11.00
N ALA A 490 23.20 31.25 12.03
CA ALA A 490 23.34 29.85 12.41
C ALA A 490 22.21 29.37 13.35
N GLY A 491 21.42 30.29 13.92
CA GLY A 491 20.30 29.97 14.81
C GLY A 491 18.99 29.63 14.07
N GLU A 492 18.81 30.08 12.83
CA GLU A 492 17.56 29.88 12.06
C GLU A 492 17.33 28.43 11.66
N LEU A 493 18.37 27.70 11.26
CA LEU A 493 18.21 26.31 10.82
C LEU A 493 17.87 25.37 11.99
N ALA A 494 18.40 25.64 13.20
CA ALA A 494 18.14 24.84 14.39
C ALA A 494 16.83 25.21 15.10
N ALA A 495 16.25 26.38 14.83
CA ALA A 495 14.91 26.78 15.28
C ALA A 495 13.82 26.23 14.34
N VAL A 496 14.02 26.30 13.02
CA VAL A 496 13.10 25.72 12.01
C VAL A 496 12.98 24.20 12.16
N LEU A 497 14.08 23.51 12.48
CA LEU A 497 14.05 22.06 12.73
C LEU A 497 13.45 21.67 14.09
N ARG A 498 13.35 22.60 15.06
CA ARG A 498 12.75 22.33 16.38
C ARG A 498 11.27 22.71 16.45
N ASP A 499 10.88 23.82 15.82
CA ASP A 499 9.47 24.23 15.71
C ASP A 499 8.69 23.38 14.69
N GLY A 500 9.37 22.72 13.75
CA GLY A 500 8.76 21.74 12.84
C GLY A 500 8.28 20.44 13.52
N LEU A 501 8.57 20.22 14.80
CA LEU A 501 8.20 19.00 15.54
C LEU A 501 7.33 19.24 16.78
N ALA A 502 6.89 20.48 17.02
CA ALA A 502 5.97 20.77 18.13
C ALA A 502 5.08 21.98 17.85
N SER A 503 4.53 22.08 16.64
CA SER A 503 3.29 22.86 16.47
C SER A 503 2.14 21.95 16.91
N PRO A 504 1.27 22.35 17.85
CA PRO A 504 0.12 21.54 18.21
C PRO A 504 -0.70 21.32 16.94
N LEU A 505 -0.88 20.05 16.56
CA LEU A 505 -1.78 19.67 15.48
C LEU A 505 -3.09 20.46 15.67
N PRO A 506 -3.54 21.27 14.69
CA PRO A 506 -4.90 21.76 14.74
C PRO A 506 -5.80 20.53 14.91
N GLY A 507 -6.73 20.57 15.88
CA GLY A 507 -7.64 19.45 16.13
C GLY A 507 -8.31 18.98 14.83
N PRO A 508 -8.75 17.72 14.75
CA PRO A 508 -9.26 17.15 13.50
C PRO A 508 -10.32 18.06 12.89
N SER A 509 -10.10 18.45 11.64
CA SER A 509 -11.06 19.29 10.92
C SER A 509 -12.31 18.43 10.65
N VAL A 510 -13.51 19.02 10.79
CA VAL A 510 -14.78 18.32 10.48
C VAL A 510 -14.77 17.78 9.04
N LEU A 511 -14.03 18.44 8.15
CA LEU A 511 -13.85 18.06 6.76
C LEU A 511 -12.94 16.82 6.60
N ASP A 512 -11.85 16.72 7.36
CA ASP A 512 -11.00 15.53 7.38
C ASP A 512 -11.76 14.30 7.88
N ASP A 513 -12.47 14.43 9.01
CA ASP A 513 -13.28 13.34 9.56
C ASP A 513 -14.37 12.89 8.58
N LEU A 514 -14.97 13.84 7.85
CA LEU A 514 -15.93 13.55 6.78
C LEU A 514 -15.27 12.76 5.65
N CYS A 515 -14.14 13.21 5.13
CA CYS A 515 -13.43 12.53 4.05
C CYS A 515 -13.00 11.10 4.45
N ASP A 516 -12.46 10.91 5.65
CA ASP A 516 -12.07 9.58 6.14
C ASP A 516 -13.25 8.62 6.29
N ALA A 517 -14.37 9.14 6.79
CA ALA A 517 -15.59 8.34 6.90
C ALA A 517 -16.17 7.97 5.53
N LEU A 518 -16.18 8.92 4.57
CA LEU A 518 -16.66 8.66 3.21
C LEU A 518 -15.79 7.65 2.47
N LEU A 519 -14.46 7.72 2.60
CA LEU A 519 -13.56 6.68 2.09
C LEU A 519 -13.98 5.30 2.61
N THR A 520 -14.16 5.19 3.93
CA THR A 520 -14.43 3.91 4.57
C THR A 520 -15.80 3.34 4.21
N GLU A 521 -16.85 4.17 4.22
CA GLU A 521 -18.23 3.75 4.01
C GLU A 521 -18.57 3.57 2.52
N ILE A 522 -18.11 4.50 1.68
CA ILE A 522 -18.53 4.57 0.28
C ILE A 522 -17.55 3.83 -0.64
N ALA A 523 -16.24 3.91 -0.42
CA ALA A 523 -15.27 3.13 -1.21
C ALA A 523 -15.15 1.69 -0.68
N GLY A 524 -15.07 1.50 0.64
CA GLY A 524 -15.04 0.18 1.30
C GLY A 524 -13.69 -0.56 1.20
N PRO A 525 -13.50 -1.66 1.96
CA PRO A 525 -12.21 -2.33 2.12
C PRO A 525 -11.85 -3.39 1.06
N THR A 526 -12.72 -3.68 0.09
CA THR A 526 -12.55 -4.83 -0.82
C THR A 526 -12.29 -4.42 -2.26
N GLU A 527 -11.21 -4.98 -2.84
CA GLU A 527 -11.02 -5.23 -4.28
C GLU A 527 -11.59 -4.17 -5.23
N ARG A 528 -11.09 -2.93 -5.09
CA ARG A 528 -11.40 -1.84 -6.01
C ARG A 528 -10.75 -2.08 -7.37
N GLU A 529 -11.34 -1.49 -8.40
CA GLU A 529 -10.86 -1.56 -9.78
C GLU A 529 -10.24 -0.24 -10.22
N ASP A 530 -10.73 0.85 -9.63
CA ASP A 530 -10.28 2.21 -9.90
C ASP A 530 -9.80 2.88 -8.62
N ASP A 531 -8.92 3.86 -8.83
CA ASP A 531 -8.38 4.68 -7.77
C ASP A 531 -9.49 5.57 -7.19
N VAL A 532 -9.29 6.03 -5.96
CA VAL A 532 -10.23 6.95 -5.32
C VAL A 532 -9.50 8.22 -5.01
N CYS A 533 -9.95 9.30 -5.61
CA CYS A 533 -9.50 10.63 -5.31
C CYS A 533 -10.67 11.48 -4.81
N MET A 534 -10.46 12.20 -3.71
CA MET A 534 -11.43 13.14 -3.15
C MET A 534 -10.73 14.44 -2.76
N LEU A 535 -11.39 15.56 -3.04
CA LEU A 535 -11.01 16.90 -2.63
C LEU A 535 -12.20 17.60 -1.99
N GLY A 536 -12.16 17.71 -0.66
CA GLY A 536 -13.11 18.46 0.14
C GLY A 536 -12.66 19.90 0.33
N VAL A 537 -13.61 20.83 0.30
CA VAL A 537 -13.39 22.27 0.51
C VAL A 537 -14.47 22.80 1.43
N ALA A 538 -14.12 23.54 2.49
CA ALA A 538 -15.08 24.17 3.38
C ALA A 538 -14.74 25.65 3.61
N LEU A 539 -15.75 26.52 3.61
CA LEU A 539 -15.58 27.94 3.97
C LEU A 539 -15.78 28.09 5.48
N THR A 540 -14.88 28.78 6.18
CA THR A 540 -14.90 28.94 7.66
C THR A 540 -15.30 30.33 8.11
#